data_AF-G9N8W6-F1
#
_entry.id   AF-G9N8W6-F1
#
_cell.length_a   1.000
_cell.length_b   1.000
_cell.length_c   1.000
_cell.angle_alpha   90.00
_cell.angle_beta   90.00
_cell.angle_gamma   90.00
#
_symmetry.space_group_name_H-M   'P 1'
#
loop_
_entity.id
_entity.type
_entity.pdbx_description
1 polymer ?
#
loop_
_entity_poly.entity_id
_entity_poly.type
_entity_poly.pdbx_seq_one_letter_code
_entity_poly.pdbx_strand_id
1 'polypeptide(L)'
;MDVSHHYDADVASAVFRNLLDQHQWASLEIRSLPGLPRPMIRGLPPRLLYLHPDDQIAALAYEKSTGTRAQHDAEFEWVLAVHLAEKWTLSNFAAVMDALPEARNGAKRIVLAALHNDSTVVYYIVQEGMIKPRQN
;
A
#
# COMPACT_ATOMS: atom_id res chain seq x y z
N MET A 1 9.61 -29.46 2.78
CA MET A 1 8.63 -28.43 2.35
C MET A 1 8.61 -27.36 3.40
N ASP A 2 8.76 -26.12 2.96
CA ASP A 2 9.44 -25.02 3.67
C ASP A 2 8.50 -24.28 4.64
N VAL A 3 8.90 -24.21 5.91
CA VAL A 3 8.12 -23.61 7.01
C VAL A 3 7.99 -22.08 6.83
N SER A 4 8.98 -21.45 6.20
CA SER A 4 9.02 -20.01 5.99
C SER A 4 7.93 -19.52 5.05
N HIS A 5 7.63 -20.29 3.99
CA HIS A 5 6.59 -19.94 3.02
C HIS A 5 5.16 -20.05 3.61
N HIS A 6 4.95 -20.94 4.58
CA HIS A 6 3.66 -21.04 5.27
C HIS A 6 3.42 -19.84 6.19
N TYR A 7 4.45 -19.42 6.93
CA TYR A 7 4.37 -18.26 7.80
C TYR A 7 3.99 -16.98 7.05
N ASP A 8 4.61 -16.74 5.90
CA ASP A 8 4.32 -15.57 5.07
C ASP A 8 2.88 -15.58 4.53
N ALA A 9 2.38 -16.75 4.15
CA ALA A 9 1.00 -16.94 3.71
C ALA A 9 0.00 -16.70 4.87
N ASP A 10 0.36 -17.08 6.10
CA ASP A 10 -0.46 -16.84 7.29
C ASP A 10 -0.54 -15.34 7.64
N VAL A 11 0.58 -14.63 7.58
CA VAL A 11 0.64 -13.16 7.78
C VAL A 11 -0.20 -12.45 6.72
N ALA A 12 -0.04 -12.82 5.44
CA ALA A 12 -0.86 -12.27 4.36
C ALA A 12 -2.35 -12.56 4.56
N SER A 13 -2.71 -13.77 4.99
CA SER A 13 -4.11 -14.15 5.25
C SER A 13 -4.72 -13.39 6.43
N ALA A 14 -3.94 -13.12 7.48
CA ALA A 14 -4.39 -12.33 8.63
C ALA A 14 -4.65 -10.86 8.23
N VAL A 15 -3.71 -10.24 7.51
CA VAL A 15 -3.88 -8.89 6.98
C VAL A 15 -5.05 -8.83 5.98
N PHE A 16 -5.19 -9.81 5.10
CA PHE A 16 -6.31 -9.88 4.14
C PHE A 16 -7.66 -9.81 4.86
N ARG A 17 -7.85 -10.63 5.90
CA ARG A 17 -9.09 -10.61 6.70
C ARG A 17 -9.29 -9.28 7.41
N ASN A 18 -8.22 -8.69 7.96
CA ASN A 18 -8.30 -7.38 8.58
C ASN A 18 -8.76 -6.29 7.58
N LEU A 19 -8.19 -6.29 6.36
CA LEU A 19 -8.58 -5.38 5.28
C LEU A 19 -10.06 -5.56 4.89
N LEU A 20 -10.51 -6.81 4.73
CA LEU A 20 -11.88 -7.14 4.35
C LEU A 20 -12.88 -6.75 5.45
N ASP A 21 -12.68 -7.29 6.65
CA ASP A 21 -13.70 -7.31 7.71
C ASP A 21 -13.70 -6.02 8.53
N GLN A 22 -12.54 -5.39 8.75
CA GLN A 22 -12.41 -4.21 9.60
C GLN A 22 -12.26 -2.91 8.81
N HIS A 23 -11.65 -2.96 7.63
CA HIS A 23 -11.43 -1.79 6.78
C HIS A 23 -12.33 -1.75 5.53
N GLN A 24 -13.18 -2.75 5.32
CA GLN A 24 -14.17 -2.81 4.25
C GLN A 24 -13.55 -2.63 2.85
N TRP A 25 -12.35 -3.16 2.65
CA TRP A 25 -11.75 -3.20 1.33
C TRP A 25 -12.51 -4.18 0.44
N ALA A 26 -12.66 -3.82 -0.83
CA ALA A 26 -13.32 -4.63 -1.84
C ALA A 26 -12.31 -5.19 -2.84
N SER A 27 -12.73 -6.18 -3.64
CA SER A 27 -11.92 -6.75 -4.72
C SER A 27 -10.53 -7.21 -4.26
N LEU A 28 -10.45 -7.76 -3.05
CA LEU A 28 -9.21 -8.22 -2.43
C LEU A 28 -8.75 -9.55 -3.04
N GLU A 29 -7.47 -9.63 -3.37
CA GLU A 29 -6.84 -10.82 -3.93
C GLU A 29 -5.40 -10.96 -3.41
N ILE A 30 -5.00 -12.19 -3.08
CA ILE A 30 -3.60 -12.52 -2.80
C ILE A 30 -2.93 -12.87 -4.14
N ARG A 31 -1.82 -12.21 -4.46
CA ARG A 31 -1.09 -12.33 -5.72
C ARG A 31 0.39 -12.59 -5.47
N SER A 32 0.92 -13.65 -6.05
CA SER A 32 2.37 -13.86 -6.13
C SER A 32 2.93 -13.05 -7.30
N LEU A 33 3.89 -12.17 -7.02
CA LEU A 33 4.58 -11.41 -8.06
C LEU A 33 5.90 -12.10 -8.44
N PRO A 34 6.27 -12.12 -9.73
CA PRO A 34 7.57 -12.64 -10.15
C PRO A 34 8.72 -11.94 -9.42
N GLY A 35 9.70 -12.71 -8.95
CA GLY A 35 10.88 -12.18 -8.26
C GLY A 35 10.68 -11.89 -6.77
N LEU A 36 9.47 -12.03 -6.23
CA LEU A 36 9.22 -11.91 -4.79
C LEU A 36 9.06 -13.29 -4.13
N PRO A 37 9.70 -13.52 -2.97
CA PRO A 37 9.57 -14.79 -2.23
C PRO A 37 8.22 -14.92 -1.49
N ARG A 38 7.50 -13.79 -1.32
CA ARG A 38 6.23 -13.73 -0.59
C ARG A 38 5.11 -13.10 -1.41
N PRO A 39 3.85 -13.45 -1.13
CA PRO A 39 2.72 -12.86 -1.83
C PRO A 39 2.46 -11.42 -1.40
N MET A 40 1.82 -10.67 -2.31
CA MET A 40 1.25 -9.35 -2.08
C MET A 40 -0.27 -9.46 -2.01
N ILE A 41 -0.93 -8.50 -1.36
CA ILE A 41 -2.39 -8.36 -1.43
C ILE A 41 -2.71 -7.19 -2.36
N ARG A 42 -3.64 -7.36 -3.27
CA ARG A 42 -4.18 -6.29 -4.12
C ARG A 42 -5.64 -6.06 -3.74
N GLY A 43 -6.08 -4.82 -3.59
CA GLY A 43 -7.47 -4.53 -3.27
C GLY A 43 -7.86 -3.08 -3.48
N LEU A 44 -9.15 -2.80 -3.34
CA LEU A 44 -9.73 -1.47 -3.46
C LEU A 44 -10.18 -0.97 -2.08
N PRO A 45 -9.56 0.08 -1.51
CA PRO A 45 -10.00 0.69 -0.27
C PRO A 45 -11.35 1.42 -0.46
N PRO A 46 -12.11 1.68 0.64
CA PRO A 46 -13.39 2.39 0.56
C PRO A 46 -13.26 3.87 0.17
N ARG A 47 -12.04 4.42 0.23
CA ARG A 47 -11.70 5.79 -0.15
C ARG A 47 -10.24 5.87 -0.56
N LEU A 48 -9.86 6.90 -1.31
CA LEU A 48 -8.47 7.17 -1.62
C LEU A 48 -7.64 7.29 -0.32
N LEU A 49 -6.56 6.51 -0.22
CA LEU A 49 -5.71 6.46 0.98
C LEU A 49 -4.68 7.58 1.01
N TYR A 50 -4.18 7.98 -0.15
CA TYR A 50 -3.16 9.00 -0.29
C TYR A 50 -3.40 9.85 -1.52
N LEU A 51 -3.30 11.16 -1.33
CA LEU A 51 -3.26 12.13 -2.41
C LEU A 51 -1.90 12.82 -2.35
N HIS A 52 -1.14 12.76 -3.44
CA HIS A 52 0.18 13.39 -3.49
C HIS A 52 0.06 14.91 -3.27
N PRO A 53 1.02 15.57 -2.60
CA PRO A 53 0.93 17.00 -2.32
C PRO A 53 0.76 17.87 -3.56
N ASP A 54 1.37 17.50 -4.69
CA ASP A 54 1.19 18.24 -5.95
C ASP A 54 -0.26 18.13 -6.48
N ASP A 55 -0.87 16.96 -6.32
CA ASP A 55 -2.27 16.74 -6.71
C ASP A 55 -3.23 17.48 -5.77
N GLN A 56 -2.88 17.62 -4.49
CA GLN A 56 -3.64 18.46 -3.55
C GLN A 56 -3.64 19.92 -3.99
N ILE A 57 -2.50 20.45 -4.45
CA ILE A 57 -2.39 21.83 -4.95
C ILE A 57 -3.19 21.98 -6.24
N ALA A 58 -3.09 21.03 -7.17
CA ALA A 58 -3.86 21.03 -8.40
C ALA A 58 -5.37 21.00 -8.13
N ALA A 59 -5.82 20.17 -7.18
CA ALA A 59 -7.21 20.09 -6.75
C ALA A 59 -7.70 21.42 -6.16
N LEU A 60 -6.89 22.08 -5.33
CA LEU A 60 -7.22 23.40 -4.77
C LEU A 60 -7.27 24.49 -5.84
N ALA A 61 -6.37 24.45 -6.83
CA ALA A 61 -6.37 25.40 -7.95
C ALA A 61 -7.60 25.21 -8.84
N TYR A 62 -8.01 23.96 -9.07
CA TYR A 62 -9.24 23.62 -9.80
C TYR A 62 -10.49 24.09 -9.06
N GLU A 63 -10.56 23.88 -7.75
CA GLU A 63 -11.70 24.32 -6.93
C GLU A 63 -11.82 25.85 -6.94
N LYS A 64 -10.69 26.56 -6.83
CA LYS A 64 -10.67 28.04 -6.92
C LYS A 64 -11.14 28.57 -8.28
N SER A 65 -10.87 27.86 -9.37
CA SER A 65 -11.20 28.32 -10.72
C SER A 65 -12.62 27.94 -11.17
N THR A 66 -13.11 26.78 -10.74
CA THR A 66 -14.40 26.22 -11.17
C THR A 66 -15.50 26.30 -10.13
N GLY A 67 -15.16 26.60 -8.86
CA GLY A 67 -16.08 26.53 -7.72
C GLY A 67 -16.51 25.11 -7.35
N THR A 68 -15.97 24.08 -8.02
CA THR A 68 -16.31 22.67 -7.81
C THR A 68 -15.12 21.92 -7.22
N ARG A 69 -15.36 21.10 -6.20
CA ARG A 69 -14.32 20.31 -5.56
C ARG A 69 -13.87 19.18 -6.48
N ALA A 70 -12.56 18.98 -6.61
CA ALA A 70 -12.01 17.87 -7.38
C ALA A 70 -12.42 16.53 -6.75
N GLN A 71 -12.96 15.63 -7.58
CA GLN A 71 -13.32 14.28 -7.17
C GLN A 71 -12.09 13.39 -7.16
N HIS A 72 -11.95 12.58 -6.10
CA HIS A 72 -10.84 11.65 -5.92
C HIS A 72 -11.41 10.27 -5.64
N ASP A 73 -11.46 9.44 -6.67
CA ASP A 73 -11.99 8.09 -6.57
C ASP A 73 -10.98 7.16 -5.88
N ALA A 74 -11.47 6.08 -5.28
CA ALA A 74 -10.60 5.06 -4.71
C ALA A 74 -9.76 4.38 -5.80
N GLU A 75 -8.52 4.04 -5.47
CA GLU A 75 -7.58 3.40 -6.38
C GLU A 75 -7.20 2.02 -5.87
N PHE A 76 -6.90 1.08 -6.77
CA PHE A 76 -6.37 -0.20 -6.36
C PHE A 76 -4.98 -0.04 -5.74
N GLU A 77 -4.81 -0.62 -4.56
CA GLU A 77 -3.57 -0.57 -3.80
C GLU A 77 -2.92 -1.95 -3.71
N TRP A 78 -1.59 -1.92 -3.65
CA TRP A 78 -0.77 -3.07 -3.34
C TRP A 78 -0.34 -3.01 -1.88
N VAL A 79 -0.68 -4.06 -1.12
CA VAL A 79 -0.38 -4.18 0.31
C VAL A 79 0.69 -5.25 0.50
N LEU A 80 1.80 -4.86 1.11
CA LEU A 80 2.84 -5.77 1.59
C LEU A 80 2.53 -6.11 3.05
N ALA A 81 2.15 -7.36 3.30
CA ALA A 81 1.96 -7.86 4.66
C ALA A 81 3.31 -8.29 5.24
N VAL A 82 3.63 -7.82 6.44
CA VAL A 82 4.84 -8.20 7.20
C VAL A 82 4.48 -8.44 8.64
N HIS A 83 5.19 -9.34 9.31
CA HIS A 83 5.17 -9.41 10.76
C HIS A 83 6.18 -8.42 11.36
N LEU A 84 5.82 -7.75 12.46
CA LEU A 84 6.62 -6.66 13.04
C LEU A 84 8.03 -7.09 13.49
N ALA A 85 8.21 -8.37 13.83
CA ALA A 85 9.52 -8.91 14.22
C ALA A 85 10.44 -9.25 13.04
N GLU A 86 9.95 -9.14 11.80
CA GLU A 86 10.76 -9.38 10.60
C GLU A 86 11.85 -8.32 10.44
N LYS A 87 13.04 -8.76 10.04
CA LYS A 87 14.15 -7.85 9.71
C LYS A 87 14.16 -7.58 8.22
N TRP A 88 13.89 -6.34 7.84
CA TRP A 88 13.92 -5.90 6.46
C TRP A 88 15.19 -5.11 6.14
N THR A 89 15.84 -5.48 5.04
CA THR A 89 16.91 -4.68 4.45
C THR A 89 16.31 -3.71 3.42
N LEU A 90 17.04 -2.64 3.12
CA LEU A 90 16.65 -1.73 2.04
C LEU A 90 16.58 -2.45 0.68
N SER A 91 17.46 -3.43 0.43
CA SER A 91 17.44 -4.22 -0.80
C SER A 91 16.16 -5.03 -0.96
N ASN A 92 15.62 -5.58 0.14
CA ASN A 92 14.37 -6.33 0.09
C ASN A 92 13.18 -5.41 -0.24
N PHE A 93 13.15 -4.21 0.35
CA PHE A 93 12.14 -3.20 0.01
C PHE A 93 12.25 -2.74 -1.44
N ALA A 94 13.47 -2.50 -1.94
CA ALA A 94 13.71 -2.14 -3.33
C ALA A 94 13.19 -3.23 -4.28
N ALA A 95 13.49 -4.50 -4.00
CA ALA A 95 13.01 -5.62 -4.79
C ALA A 95 11.47 -5.69 -4.84
N VAL A 96 10.78 -5.39 -3.74
CA VAL A 96 9.30 -5.29 -3.72
C VAL A 96 8.82 -4.19 -4.67
N MET A 97 9.41 -2.99 -4.60
CA MET A 97 9.04 -1.89 -5.49
C MET A 97 9.32 -2.21 -6.96
N ASP A 98 10.45 -2.85 -7.25
CA ASP A 98 10.83 -3.26 -8.62
C ASP A 98 9.83 -4.24 -9.22
N ALA A 99 9.32 -5.18 -8.42
CA ALA A 99 8.34 -6.20 -8.85
C ALA A 99 6.92 -5.67 -9.08
N LEU A 100 6.60 -4.46 -8.60
CA LEU A 100 5.27 -3.86 -8.81
C LEU A 100 5.09 -3.42 -10.27
N PRO A 101 3.85 -3.50 -10.80
CA PRO A 101 3.53 -2.89 -12.08
C PRO A 101 3.79 -1.37 -12.03
N GLU A 102 4.07 -0.77 -13.19
CA GLU A 102 4.31 0.67 -13.27
C GLU A 102 3.14 1.47 -12.70
N ALA A 103 3.46 2.51 -11.93
CA ALA A 103 2.46 3.40 -11.36
C ALA A 103 1.85 4.25 -12.48
N ARG A 104 0.51 4.38 -12.50
CA ARG A 104 -0.18 5.12 -13.55
C ARG A 104 0.18 6.61 -13.58
N ASN A 105 0.47 7.22 -12.43
CA ASN A 105 0.55 8.69 -12.28
C ASN A 105 1.64 9.18 -11.29
N GLY A 106 2.75 8.46 -11.10
CA GLY A 106 3.79 8.97 -10.19
C GLY A 106 4.74 7.91 -9.67
N ALA A 107 5.32 8.17 -8.50
CA ALA A 107 6.17 7.22 -7.80
C ALA A 107 5.41 5.94 -7.43
N LYS A 108 6.07 4.79 -7.56
CA LYS A 108 5.54 3.51 -7.07
C LYS A 108 5.28 3.62 -5.57
N ARG A 109 4.12 3.12 -5.13
CA ARG A 109 3.76 3.07 -3.70
C ARG A 109 3.20 1.71 -3.31
N ILE A 110 3.36 1.39 -2.03
CA ILE A 110 2.72 0.28 -1.36
C ILE A 110 2.11 0.73 -0.04
N VAL A 111 1.11 -0.02 0.40
CA VAL A 111 0.67 -0.01 1.78
C VAL A 111 1.44 -1.11 2.52
N LEU A 112 2.29 -0.76 3.46
CA LEU A 112 2.95 -1.72 4.35
C LEU A 112 2.02 -2.01 5.53
N ALA A 113 1.57 -3.26 5.66
CA ALA A 113 0.75 -3.72 6.77
C ALA A 113 1.58 -4.56 7.74
N ALA A 114 1.94 -3.96 8.88
CA ALA A 114 2.73 -4.60 9.93
C ALA A 114 1.82 -5.26 10.97
N LEU A 115 1.78 -6.60 10.98
CA LEU A 115 1.07 -7.43 11.94
C LEU A 115 1.92 -7.66 13.19
N HIS A 116 1.32 -7.48 14.37
CA HIS A 116 1.92 -7.80 15.66
C HIS A 116 1.25 -9.02 16.32
N ASN A 117 1.90 -9.61 17.32
CA ASN A 117 1.44 -10.82 18.02
C ASN A 117 0.12 -10.64 18.79
N ASP A 118 -0.25 -9.41 19.14
CA ASP A 118 -1.53 -9.07 19.77
C ASP A 118 -2.66 -8.87 18.74
N SER A 119 -2.43 -9.25 17.47
CA SER A 119 -3.34 -9.06 16.33
C SER A 119 -3.54 -7.60 15.91
N THR A 120 -2.76 -6.66 16.43
CA THR A 120 -2.73 -5.29 15.91
C THR A 120 -2.12 -5.28 14.51
N VAL A 121 -2.77 -4.57 13.57
CA VAL A 121 -2.22 -4.29 12.25
C VAL A 121 -2.01 -2.79 12.11
N VAL A 122 -0.78 -2.38 11.80
CA VAL A 122 -0.44 -0.98 11.53
C VAL A 122 -0.17 -0.79 10.04
N TYR A 123 -0.80 0.22 9.44
CA TYR A 123 -0.67 0.51 8.02
C TYR A 123 0.19 1.75 7.79
N TYR A 124 1.21 1.62 6.95
CA TYR A 124 2.05 2.71 6.48
C TYR A 124 1.95 2.85 4.97
N ILE A 125 2.05 4.07 4.47
CA ILE A 125 2.20 4.32 3.04
C ILE A 125 3.68 4.53 2.77
N VAL A 126 4.24 3.67 1.92
CA VAL A 126 5.64 3.69 1.53
C VAL A 126 5.68 3.96 0.04
N GLN A 127 6.50 4.91 -0.39
CA GLN A 127 6.61 5.32 -1.79
C GLN A 127 8.07 5.45 -2.19
N GLU A 128 8.31 5.30 -3.48
CA GLU A 128 9.62 5.52 -4.07
C GLU A 128 9.94 7.01 -4.18
N GLY A 129 11.18 7.38 -3.85
CA GLY A 129 11.65 8.76 -3.95
C GLY A 129 11.34 9.63 -2.72
N MET A 130 11.84 10.86 -2.76
CA MET A 130 11.77 11.81 -1.66
C MET A 130 10.77 12.93 -1.98
N ILE A 131 9.72 13.05 -1.18
CA ILE A 131 8.86 14.23 -1.20
C ILE A 131 9.57 15.35 -0.45
N LYS A 132 9.94 16.42 -1.15
CA LYS A 132 10.53 17.60 -0.51
C LYS A 132 9.53 18.22 0.47
N PRO A 133 9.88 18.35 1.76
CA PRO A 133 9.04 19.09 2.70
C PRO A 133 8.97 20.54 2.23
N ARG A 134 7.77 21.03 1.94
CA ARG A 134 7.58 22.45 1.61
C ARG A 134 7.49 23.21 2.91
N GLN A 135 8.34 24.23 3.06
CA GLN A 135 8.16 25.22 4.12
C GLN A 135 6.93 26.06 3.75
N ASN A 136 6.02 26.19 4.71
CA ASN A 136 4.88 27.09 4.63
C ASN A 136 5.31 28.55 4.72
#